data_AF-A0A2N6F0K7-F1
#
_entry.id   AF-A0A2N6F0K7-F1
#
_cell.length_a   1.000
_cell.length_b   1.000
_cell.length_c   1.000
_cell.angle_alpha   90.00
_cell.angle_beta   90.00
_cell.angle_gamma   90.00
#
_symmetry.space_group_name_H-M   'P 1'
#
loop_
_entity.id
_entity.type
_entity.pdbx_description
1 polymer ?
#
loop_
_entity_poly.entity_id
_entity_poly.type
_entity_poly.pdbx_seq_one_letter_code
_entity_poly.pdbx_strand_id
1 'polypeptide(L)'
;LDYVADQEDFGKERGHDLFEGKMTLPLIHAYANASTEERGQVARIVEAEELLPEDLDYVCRLIDANEGIAYTRLKARERIERAKGLLEIFPDCEARRALFTLADFVVSRNK
;
A
#
# COMPACT_ATOMS: atom_id res chain seq x y z
N LEU A 1 -0.41 -4.87 -4.30
CA LEU A 1 0.04 -4.29 -2.99
C LEU A 1 0.55 -5.46 -2.15
N ASP A 2 1.63 -5.29 -1.38
CA ASP A 2 2.32 -6.39 -0.69
C ASP A 2 1.41 -7.22 0.24
N TYR A 3 0.46 -6.57 0.90
CA TYR A 3 -0.55 -7.20 1.77
C TYR A 3 -1.80 -7.73 1.05
N VAL A 4 -1.92 -7.57 -0.28
CA VAL A 4 -3.16 -7.82 -1.06
C VAL A 4 -3.01 -8.93 -2.11
N ALA A 5 -1.84 -9.54 -2.30
CA ALA A 5 -1.60 -10.50 -3.39
C ALA A 5 -2.43 -11.80 -3.27
N ASP A 6 -3.60 -11.92 -3.92
CA ASP A 6 -4.47 -13.11 -3.83
C ASP A 6 -3.66 -14.41 -3.91
N GLN A 7 -3.84 -15.27 -2.90
CA GLN A 7 -3.07 -16.51 -2.75
C GLN A 7 -3.18 -17.40 -4.00
N GLU A 8 -4.23 -17.23 -4.81
CA GLU A 8 -4.48 -18.02 -6.02
C GLU A 8 -3.69 -17.55 -7.24
N ASP A 9 -3.32 -16.26 -7.35
CA ASP A 9 -2.75 -15.72 -8.59
C ASP A 9 -1.22 -15.60 -8.58
N PHE A 10 -0.58 -15.58 -7.40
CA PHE A 10 0.79 -15.04 -7.33
C PHE A 10 1.92 -15.97 -6.95
N GLY A 11 1.69 -17.10 -6.27
CA GLY A 11 2.81 -17.95 -5.81
C GLY A 11 3.91 -17.19 -5.04
N LYS A 12 3.62 -15.97 -4.56
CA LYS A 12 4.50 -15.08 -3.80
C LYS A 12 3.90 -14.89 -2.43
N GLU A 13 4.72 -15.06 -1.41
CA GLU A 13 4.37 -14.81 -0.02
C GLU A 13 4.02 -13.31 0.12
N ARG A 14 2.81 -12.99 0.59
CA ARG A 14 2.44 -11.64 1.02
C ARG A 14 3.28 -11.25 2.24
N GLY A 15 3.47 -9.95 2.46
CA GLY A 15 4.11 -9.46 3.68
C GLY A 15 5.65 -9.49 3.65
N HIS A 16 6.24 -9.44 2.45
CA HIS A 16 7.69 -9.29 2.31
C HIS A 16 8.19 -8.01 2.97
N ASP A 17 7.43 -6.91 2.85
CA ASP A 17 7.77 -5.65 3.50
C ASP A 17 7.81 -5.82 5.03
N LEU A 18 6.85 -6.57 5.59
CA LEU A 18 6.79 -6.84 7.04
C LEU A 18 7.95 -7.72 7.50
N PHE A 19 8.32 -8.74 6.72
CA PHE A 19 9.47 -9.60 7.00
C PHE A 19 10.79 -8.80 7.03
N GLU A 20 10.93 -7.76 6.21
CA GLU A 20 12.06 -6.84 6.26
C GLU A 20 11.96 -5.78 7.37
N GLY A 21 10.94 -5.84 8.24
CA GLY A 21 10.68 -4.86 9.30
C GLY A 21 10.19 -3.50 8.77
N LYS A 22 9.68 -3.43 7.54
CA LYS A 22 9.28 -2.17 6.90
C LYS A 22 7.83 -1.82 7.22
N MET A 23 7.67 -0.66 7.84
CA MET A 23 6.37 0.00 7.98
C MET A 23 6.00 0.71 6.67
N THR A 24 5.23 0.06 5.80
CA THR A 24 4.70 0.69 4.58
C THR A 24 3.36 1.38 4.81
N LEU A 25 2.92 2.17 3.84
CA LEU A 25 1.77 3.08 4.01
C LEU A 25 0.47 2.41 4.52
N PRO A 26 0.09 1.19 4.07
CA PRO A 26 -1.06 0.50 4.64
C PRO A 26 -0.93 0.28 6.16
N LEU A 27 0.23 -0.19 6.60
CA LEU A 27 0.49 -0.48 8.01
C LEU A 27 0.66 0.80 8.84
N ILE A 28 1.32 1.82 8.30
CA ILE A 28 1.42 3.15 8.95
C ILE A 28 0.02 3.71 9.22
N HIS A 29 -0.88 3.62 8.25
CA HIS A 29 -2.25 4.09 8.41
C HIS A 29 -3.01 3.28 9.47
N ALA A 30 -2.91 1.96 9.40
CA ALA A 30 -3.55 1.08 10.37
C ALA A 30 -3.05 1.35 11.80
N TYR A 31 -1.73 1.40 11.97
CA TYR A 31 -1.07 1.71 13.24
C TYR A 31 -1.51 3.06 13.82
N ALA A 32 -1.62 4.09 12.96
CA ALA A 32 -2.05 5.42 13.39
C ALA A 32 -3.50 5.45 13.92
N ASN A 33 -4.37 4.54 13.45
CA ASN A 33 -5.76 4.45 13.89
C ASN A 33 -6.02 3.36 14.95
N ALA A 34 -5.02 2.49 15.18
CA ALA A 34 -5.09 1.41 16.15
C ALA A 34 -5.04 1.91 17.61
N SER A 35 -5.57 1.09 18.51
CA SER A 35 -5.48 1.25 19.96
C SER A 35 -4.04 1.14 20.48
N THR A 36 -3.80 1.57 21.72
CA THR A 36 -2.48 1.45 22.36
C THR A 36 -1.99 0.01 22.43
N GLU A 37 -2.89 -0.95 22.69
CA GLU A 37 -2.56 -2.37 22.76
C GLU A 37 -2.14 -2.92 21.39
N GLU A 38 -2.92 -2.63 20.36
CA GLU A 38 -2.63 -3.04 18.99
C GLU A 38 -1.32 -2.43 18.47
N ARG A 39 -1.07 -1.15 18.76
CA ARG A 39 0.22 -0.50 18.46
C ARG A 39 1.39 -1.20 19.15
N GLY A 40 1.22 -1.63 20.40
CA GLY A 40 2.22 -2.40 21.12
C GLY A 40 2.48 -3.77 20.49
N GLN A 41 1.44 -4.45 20.00
CA GLN A 41 1.57 -5.70 19.26
C GLN A 41 2.31 -5.49 17.93
N VAL A 42 1.91 -4.50 17.12
CA VAL A 42 2.57 -4.19 15.84
C VAL A 42 4.04 -3.82 16.04
N ALA A 43 4.36 -3.01 17.06
CA ALA A 43 5.75 -2.66 17.35
C ALA A 43 6.60 -3.91 17.65
N ARG A 44 6.09 -4.83 18.48
CA ARG A 44 6.77 -6.11 18.75
C ARG A 44 6.98 -6.95 17.50
N ILE A 45 5.98 -6.99 16.61
CA ILE A 45 6.06 -7.76 15.36
C ILE A 45 7.12 -7.17 14.43
N VAL A 46 7.15 -5.85 14.27
CA VAL A 46 8.08 -5.15 13.38
C VAL A 46 9.53 -5.23 13.87
N GLU A 47 9.73 -5.30 15.19
CA GLU A 47 11.05 -5.42 15.82
C GLU A 47 11.51 -6.88 16.00
N ALA A 48 10.66 -7.88 15.69
CA ALA A 48 11.00 -9.29 15.84
C ALA A 48 12.07 -9.73 14.84
N GLU A 49 13.01 -10.57 15.28
CA GLU A 49 14.03 -11.18 14.41
C GLU A 49 13.42 -12.22 13.45
N GLU A 50 12.31 -12.84 13.86
CA GLU A 50 11.56 -13.82 13.08
C GLU A 50 10.09 -13.40 13.01
N LEU A 51 9.51 -13.48 11.81
CA LEU A 51 8.09 -13.20 11.58
C LEU A 51 7.32 -14.52 11.56
N LEU A 52 6.42 -14.72 12.52
CA LEU A 52 5.56 -15.91 12.54
C LEU A 52 4.35 -15.73 11.60
N PRO A 53 3.77 -16.82 11.06
CA PRO A 53 2.56 -16.74 10.24
C PRO A 53 1.40 -16.01 10.92
N GLU A 54 1.27 -16.18 12.24
CA GLU A 54 0.23 -15.54 13.05
C GLU A 54 0.43 -14.02 13.18
N ASP A 55 1.69 -13.56 13.15
CA ASP A 55 2.03 -12.14 13.18
C ASP A 55 1.64 -11.45 11.86
N LEU A 56 1.91 -12.11 10.74
CA LEU A 56 1.48 -11.64 9.42
C LEU A 56 -0.05 -11.58 9.32
N ASP A 57 -0.75 -12.62 9.78
CA ASP A 57 -2.22 -12.66 9.81
C ASP A 57 -2.80 -11.55 10.69
N TYR A 58 -2.21 -11.31 11.87
CA TYR A 58 -2.57 -10.21 12.74
C TYR A 58 -2.42 -8.85 12.06
N VAL A 59 -1.26 -8.59 11.44
CA VAL A 59 -1.00 -7.32 10.73
C VAL A 59 -1.95 -7.13 9.56
N CYS A 60 -2.21 -8.18 8.77
CA CYS A 60 -3.17 -8.11 7.66
C CYS A 60 -4.58 -7.74 8.16
N ARG A 61 -5.07 -8.40 9.21
CA ARG A 61 -6.38 -8.08 9.81
C ARG A 61 -6.44 -6.65 10.33
N LEU A 62 -5.38 -6.16 10.97
CA LEU A 62 -5.34 -4.80 11.47
C LEU A 62 -5.37 -3.78 10.33
N ILE A 63 -4.65 -4.04 9.24
CA ILE A 63 -4.67 -3.23 8.02
C ILE A 63 -6.08 -3.17 7.42
N ASP A 64 -6.76 -4.30 7.32
CA ASP A 64 -8.12 -4.37 6.77
C ASP A 64 -9.13 -3.68 7.69
N ALA A 65 -9.07 -3.92 8.99
CA ALA A 65 -9.96 -3.30 9.99
C ALA A 65 -9.85 -1.77 10.03
N ASN A 66 -8.69 -1.21 9.67
CA ASN A 66 -8.43 0.22 9.64
C ASN A 66 -8.35 0.77 8.20
N GLU A 67 -8.89 0.06 7.21
CA GLU A 67 -8.97 0.51 5.81
C GLU A 67 -7.62 0.92 5.18
N GLY A 68 -6.50 0.37 5.64
CA GLY A 68 -5.14 0.76 5.22
C GLY A 68 -4.89 0.57 3.72
N ILE A 69 -5.49 -0.46 3.11
CA ILE A 69 -5.44 -0.68 1.66
C ILE A 69 -6.22 0.40 0.89
N ALA A 70 -7.44 0.70 1.34
CA ALA A 70 -8.28 1.71 0.70
C ALA A 70 -7.62 3.09 0.80
N TYR A 71 -7.09 3.43 1.97
CA TYR A 71 -6.31 4.65 2.19
C TYR A 71 -5.11 4.75 1.26
N THR A 72 -4.33 3.68 1.11
CA THR A 72 -3.15 3.66 0.23
C THR A 72 -3.55 3.86 -1.23
N ARG A 73 -4.64 3.22 -1.69
CA ARG A 73 -5.19 3.43 -3.04
C ARG A 73 -5.66 4.88 -3.25
N LEU A 74 -6.32 5.47 -2.25
CA LEU A 74 -6.71 6.89 -2.30
C LEU A 74 -5.48 7.79 -2.44
N LYS A 75 -4.44 7.59 -1.62
CA LYS A 75 -3.20 8.36 -1.70
C LYS A 75 -2.50 8.21 -3.03
N ALA A 76 -2.48 7.03 -3.63
CA ALA A 76 -1.95 6.83 -4.97
C ALA A 76 -2.74 7.68 -6.00
N ARG A 77 -4.07 7.64 -5.98
CA ARG A 77 -4.92 8.44 -6.87
C ARG A 77 -4.69 9.95 -6.70
N GLU A 78 -4.66 10.45 -5.46
CA GLU A 78 -4.37 11.87 -5.19
C GLU A 78 -3.04 12.33 -5.81
N ARG A 79 -2.00 11.47 -5.78
CA ARG A 79 -0.69 11.78 -6.36
C ARG A 79 -0.75 11.80 -7.89
N ILE A 80 -1.54 10.93 -8.50
CA ILE A 80 -1.73 10.89 -9.94
C ILE A 80 -2.51 12.09 -10.45
N GLU A 81 -3.60 12.47 -9.80
CA GLU A 81 -4.35 13.67 -10.18
C GLU A 81 -3.49 14.92 -10.07
N ARG A 82 -2.68 15.03 -9.00
CA ARG A 82 -1.69 16.11 -8.88
C ARG A 82 -0.67 16.09 -10.02
N ALA A 83 -0.14 14.92 -10.38
CA ALA A 83 0.83 14.80 -11.45
C ALA A 83 0.22 15.20 -12.82
N LYS A 84 -1.02 14.80 -13.10
CA LYS A 84 -1.76 15.20 -14.31
C LYS A 84 -1.98 16.71 -14.36
N GLY A 85 -2.39 17.32 -13.25
CA GLY A 85 -2.53 18.78 -13.16
C GLY A 85 -1.23 19.54 -13.44
N LEU A 86 -0.08 19.02 -12.99
CA LEU A 86 1.24 19.62 -13.28
C LEU A 86 1.62 19.56 -14.77
N LEU A 87 1.07 18.61 -15.52
CA LEU A 87 1.34 18.47 -16.95
C LEU A 87 0.48 19.41 -17.82
N GLU A 88 -0.55 20.06 -17.25
CA GLU A 88 -1.43 20.96 -18.00
C GLU A 88 -0.73 22.23 -18.50
N ILE A 89 0.44 22.58 -17.94
CA ILE A 89 1.28 23.68 -18.43
C ILE A 89 1.80 23.45 -19.86
N PHE A 90 1.86 22.18 -20.31
CA PHE A 90 2.32 21.82 -21.64
C PHE A 90 1.15 21.82 -22.64
N PRO A 91 1.38 22.15 -23.92
CA PRO A 91 0.36 22.04 -24.96
C PRO A 91 -0.23 20.63 -25.08
N ASP A 92 -1.44 20.51 -25.63
CA ASP A 92 -2.00 19.20 -25.95
C ASP A 92 -1.24 18.54 -27.11
N CYS A 93 -0.33 17.64 -26.76
CA CYS A 93 0.49 16.90 -27.71
C CYS A 93 0.50 15.41 -27.38
N GLU A 94 1.03 14.61 -28.30
CA GLU A 94 1.11 13.15 -28.15
C GLU A 94 1.85 12.74 -26.87
N ALA A 95 2.97 13.40 -26.55
CA ALA A 95 3.73 13.11 -25.35
C ALA A 95 2.93 13.39 -24.06
N ARG A 96 2.19 14.52 -24.00
CA ARG A 96 1.34 14.83 -22.84
C ARG A 96 0.25 13.78 -22.66
N ARG A 97 -0.44 13.40 -23.74
CA ARG A 97 -1.48 12.36 -23.69
C ARG A 97 -0.92 11.00 -23.28
N ALA A 98 0.27 10.62 -23.75
CA ALA A 98 0.94 9.39 -23.35
C ALA A 98 1.25 9.36 -21.84
N LEU A 99 1.70 10.48 -21.26
CA LEU A 99 1.94 10.58 -19.82
C LEU A 99 0.65 10.50 -18.99
N PHE A 100 -0.46 11.06 -19.47
CA PHE A 100 -1.77 10.92 -18.83
C PHE A 100 -2.22 9.45 -18.81
N THR A 101 -2.13 8.77 -19.96
CA THR A 101 -2.46 7.34 -20.07
C THR A 101 -1.58 6.49 -19.16
N LEU A 102 -0.27 6.78 -19.10
CA LEU A 102 0.65 6.08 -18.21
C LEU A 102 0.25 6.27 -16.74
N ALA A 103 -0.11 7.49 -16.35
CA ALA A 103 -0.53 7.79 -15.00
C ALA A 103 -1.80 7.00 -14.64
N ASP A 104 -2.83 7.03 -15.48
CA ASP A 104 -4.07 6.28 -15.26
C ASP A 104 -3.81 4.77 -15.14
N PHE A 105 -2.92 4.22 -15.97
CA PHE A 105 -2.52 2.82 -15.94
C PHE A 105 -1.84 2.41 -14.61
N VAL A 106 -1.04 3.30 -14.00
CA VAL A 106 -0.28 2.96 -12.78
C VAL A 106 -1.22 2.65 -11.60
N VAL A 107 -2.35 3.35 -11.48
CA VAL A 107 -3.33 3.15 -10.39
C VAL A 107 -4.43 2.14 -10.71
N SER A 108 -4.69 1.87 -12.00
CA SER A 108 -5.74 0.93 -12.40
C SER A 108 -5.25 -0.52 -12.50
N ARG A 109 -3.94 -0.78 -12.40
CA ARG A 109 -3.43 -2.15 -12.49
C ARG A 109 -3.93 -2.98 -11.30
N ASN A 110 -4.75 -4.00 -11.59
CA ASN A 110 -5.03 -5.11 -10.70
C ASN A 110 -4.09 -6.25 -11.09
N LYS A 111 -2.79 -6.05 -10.85
CA LYS A 111 -1.87 -7.19 -10.77
C LYS A 111 -2.00 -7.73 -9.36
#